data_AF-A0A4Q2ZFQ0-F1
#
_entry.id   AF-A0A4Q2ZFQ0-F1
#
_cell.length_a   1.000
_cell.length_b   1.000
_cell.length_c   1.000
_cell.angle_alpha   90.00
_cell.angle_beta   90.00
_cell.angle_gamma   90.00
#
_symmetry.space_group_name_H-M   'P 1'
#
loop_
_entity.id
_entity.type
_entity.pdbx_description
1 polymer ?
#
loop_
_entity_poly.entity_id
_entity_poly.type
_entity_poly.pdbx_seq_one_letter_code
_entity_poly.pdbx_strand_id
1 'polypeptide(L)' 'MTIYRVRLEQDGDDVILPFPDELLEKLGWGEGTNIEFTARGDGSFLLTKVEDEA' A
#
# COMPACT_ATOMS: atom_id res chain seq x y z
N MET A 1 7.09 3.91 15.64
CA MET A 1 7.06 2.80 14.68
C MET A 1 5.74 2.08 14.87
N THR A 2 4.81 2.19 13.93
CA THR A 2 3.51 1.52 14.00
C THR A 2 3.56 0.28 13.09
N ILE A 3 3.08 -0.86 13.59
CA ILE A 3 3.08 -2.13 12.85
C ILE A 3 1.64 -2.60 12.78
N TYR A 4 1.19 -2.86 11.55
CA TYR A 4 -0.13 -3.42 11.28
C TYR A 4 0.01 -4.86 10.82
N ARG A 5 -0.88 -5.73 11.28
CA ARG A 5 -1.01 -7.09 10.77
C ARG A 5 -2.35 -7.19 10.07
N VAL A 6 -2.29 -7.46 8.77
CA VAL A 6 -3.46 -7.64 7.93
C VAL A 6 -3.42 -9.04 7.32
N ARG A 7 -4.58 -9.54 6.91
CA ARG A 7 -4.66 -10.75 6.09
C ARG A 7 -4.81 -10.32 4.64
N LEU A 8 -4.03 -10.94 3.77
CA LEU A 8 -4.21 -10.78 2.34
C LEU A 8 -5.50 -11.48 1.92
N GLU A 9 -6.20 -10.86 0.99
CA GLU A 9 -7.40 -11.42 0.37
C GLU A 9 -7.05 -11.84 -1.06
N GLN A 10 -7.74 -12.84 -1.56
CA GLN A 10 -7.56 -13.33 -2.93
C GLN A 10 -8.87 -13.11 -3.68
N ASP A 11 -8.77 -12.50 -4.85
CA ASP A 11 -9.89 -12.34 -5.78
C ASP A 11 -9.49 -12.89 -7.14
N GLY A 12 -9.88 -14.13 -7.42
CA GLY A 12 -9.42 -14.86 -8.60
C GLY A 12 -7.90 -15.05 -8.62
N ASP A 13 -7.25 -14.48 -9.64
CA ASP A 13 -5.80 -14.52 -9.80
C ASP A 13 -5.08 -13.35 -9.10
N ASP A 14 -5.83 -12.40 -8.53
CA ASP A 14 -5.30 -11.21 -7.88
C ASP A 14 -5.17 -11.38 -6.37
N VAL A 15 -4.16 -10.70 -5.80
CA VAL A 15 -3.93 -10.60 -4.35
C VAL A 15 -4.19 -9.17 -3.89
N ILE A 16 -5.08 -9.04 -2.92
CA ILE A 16 -5.49 -7.76 -2.35
C ILE A 16 -4.78 -7.57 -1.01
N LEU A 17 -4.08 -6.44 -0.86
CA LEU A 17 -3.48 -5.98 0.38
C LEU A 17 -4.36 -4.89 1.00
N PRO A 18 -5.21 -5.20 1.99
CA PRO A 18 -6.03 -4.19 2.63
C PRO A 18 -5.18 -3.27 3.52
N PHE A 19 -5.40 -1.97 3.41
CA PHE A 19 -4.79 -0.98 4.31
C PHE A 19 -5.79 -0.55 5.38
N PRO A 20 -5.38 -0.47 6.66
CA PRO A 20 -6.23 0.11 7.70
C PRO A 20 -6.59 1.57 7.41
N ASP A 21 -7.85 1.95 7.64
CA ASP A 21 -8.35 3.31 7.39
C ASP A 21 -7.48 4.39 8.06
N GLU A 22 -7.12 4.17 9.33
CA GLU A 22 -6.27 5.10 10.08
C GLU A 22 -4.87 5.30 9.47
N LEU A 23 -4.35 4.32 8.72
CA LEU A 23 -3.07 4.41 8.04
C LEU A 23 -3.23 5.25 6.77
N LEU A 24 -4.29 5.00 5.99
CA LEU A 24 -4.61 5.78 4.80
C LEU A 24 -4.82 7.25 5.14
N GLU A 25 -5.59 7.56 6.20
CA GLU A 25 -5.81 8.92 6.69
C GLU A 25 -4.50 9.61 7.08
N LYS A 26 -3.62 8.92 7.84
CA LYS A 26 -2.31 9.46 8.25
C LYS A 26 -1.40 9.75 7.07
N LEU A 27 -1.47 8.95 6.01
CA LEU A 27 -0.67 9.12 4.80
C LEU A 27 -1.32 10.06 3.77
N GLY A 28 -2.57 10.46 3.99
CA GLY A 28 -3.37 11.21 3.01
C GLY A 28 -3.57 10.42 1.71
N TRP A 29 -3.69 9.10 1.82
CA TRP A 29 -3.98 8.20 0.70
C TRP A 29 -5.48 7.97 0.60
N GLY A 30 -5.98 7.98 -0.62
CA GLY A 30 -7.39 7.75 -0.91
C GLY A 30 -7.58 7.38 -2.37
N GLU A 31 -8.82 7.40 -2.83
CA GLU A 31 -9.15 7.14 -4.23
C GLU A 31 -8.39 8.09 -5.17
N GLY A 32 -7.83 7.53 -6.24
CA GLY A 32 -7.00 8.27 -7.19
C GLY A 32 -5.55 8.52 -6.75
N THR A 33 -5.14 8.05 -5.56
CA THR A 33 -3.73 8.11 -5.17
C THR A 33 -2.92 7.06 -5.92
N ASN A 34 -1.90 7.50 -6.67
CA ASN A 34 -0.95 6.61 -7.31
C ASN A 34 0.12 6.16 -6.29
N ILE A 35 0.30 4.85 -6.17
CA ILE A 35 1.26 4.23 -5.25
C ILE A 35 2.20 3.35 -6.06
N GLU A 36 3.51 3.54 -5.88
CA GLU A 36 4.53 2.69 -6.46
C GLU A 36 4.91 1.57 -5.48
N PHE A 37 4.99 0.34 -6.00
CA PHE A 37 5.43 -0.84 -5.26
C PHE A 37 6.84 -1.22 -5.71
N THR A 38 7.83 -0.95 -4.86
CA THR A 38 9.24 -1.31 -5.14
C THR A 38 9.64 -2.55 -4.36
N ALA A 39 9.92 -3.66 -5.05
CA ALA A 39 10.46 -4.87 -4.44
C ALA A 39 11.92 -4.66 -4.01
N ARG A 40 12.27 -5.06 -2.78
CA ARG A 40 13.63 -4.88 -2.24
C ARG A 40 14.53 -6.13 -2.34
N GLY A 41 13.98 -7.24 -2.84
CA GLY A 41 14.72 -8.51 -3.03
C GLY A 41 14.90 -9.35 -1.77
N ASP A 42 14.50 -8.84 -0.60
CA ASP A 42 14.47 -9.54 0.69
C ASP A 42 13.07 -10.09 1.04
N GLY A 43 12.15 -10.07 0.06
CA GLY A 43 10.74 -10.41 0.26
C GLY A 43 9.89 -9.27 0.83
N SER A 44 10.48 -8.08 1.04
CA SER A 44 9.74 -6.88 1.42
C SER A 44 9.48 -5.97 0.21
N PHE A 45 8.40 -5.18 0.33
CA PHE A 45 8.06 -4.12 -0.61
C PHE A 45 8.11 -2.77 0.10
N LEU A 46 8.66 -1.77 -0.59
CA LEU A 46 8.51 -0.37 -0.22
C LEU A 46 7.36 0.22 -1.03
N LEU A 47 6.39 0.80 -0.34
CA LEU A 47 5.28 1.51 -0.97
C LEU A 47 5.48 3.01 -0.77
N THR A 48 5.45 3.76 -1.86
CA THR A 48 5.61 5.22 -1.85
C THR A 48 4.52 5.86 -2.69
N LYS A 49 3.98 6.98 -2.20
CA LYS A 49 3.08 7.81 -3.00
C LYS A 49 3.89 8.39 -4.16
N VAL A 50 3.36 8.26 -5.37
CA VAL A 50 3.88 8.98 -6.52
C VAL A 50 3.32 10.39 -6.44
N GLU A 51 4.20 11.40 -6.42
CA GLU A 51 3.78 12.78 -6.63
C GLU A 51 3.59 12.99 -8.12
N ASP A 52 2.39 13.37 -8.54
CA ASP A 52 2.18 13.86 -9.89
C ASP A 52 2.93 15.20 -10.02
N GLU A 53 4.04 15.21 -10.77
CA GLU A 53 4.71 16.45 -11.16
C GLU A 53 3.77 17.25 -12.07
N ALA A 54 3.35 18.42 -11.58
CA ALA A 54 2.49 19.37 -12.30
C ALA A 54 3.26 20.17 -13.37
#